data_AF-A0A377ZJJ7-F1
#
_entry.id   AF-A0A377ZJJ7-F1
#
_cell.length_a   1.000
_cell.length_b   1.000
_cell.length_c   1.000
_cell.angle_alpha   90.00
_cell.angle_beta   90.00
_cell.angle_gamma   90.00
#
_symmetry.space_group_name_H-M   'P 1'
#
loop_
_entity.id
_entity.type
_entity.pdbx_description
1 polymer ?
#
loop_
_entity_poly.entity_id
_entity_poly.type
_entity_poly.pdbx_seq_one_letter_code
_entity_poly.pdbx_strand_id
1 'polypeptide(L)'
;MLLEIEQEVSSVADSASSTSSDLGATFNTRTVNNAVLVGSGETVVVGGLLDKTVTDTADKVPLLGDIPVIGALFRSDSKKVSKRNLMLFIRPTIIRDRDEYRQASSGQYTAFNNAQTKQRGKESSEASLSNDLLHIYPQQETQAFPPGQRRH
;
A
#
# COMPACT_ATOMS: atom_id res chain seq x y z
N MET A 1 -4.75 20.20 6.49
CA MET A 1 -5.91 19.42 6.03
C MET A 1 -6.25 18.41 7.12
N LEU A 2 -7.52 18.28 7.48
CA LEU A 2 -7.96 17.19 8.37
C LEU A 2 -8.30 15.99 7.49
N LEU A 3 -7.76 14.83 7.84
CA LEU A 3 -8.02 13.56 7.16
C LEU A 3 -8.61 12.59 8.18
N GLU A 4 -9.75 12.02 7.84
CA GLU A 4 -10.36 10.89 8.55
C GLU A 4 -10.15 9.64 7.71
N ILE A 5 -9.52 8.63 8.29
CA ILE A 5 -9.06 7.44 7.57
C ILE A 5 -9.67 6.21 8.22
N GLU A 6 -10.44 5.47 7.42
CA GLU A 6 -10.95 4.15 7.76
C GLU A 6 -10.34 3.13 6.79
N GLN A 7 -9.53 2.20 7.31
CA GLN A 7 -8.92 1.14 6.54
C GLN A 7 -9.30 -0.22 7.11
N GLU A 8 -9.73 -1.11 6.22
CA GLU A 8 -9.99 -2.51 6.53
C GLU A 8 -9.09 -3.39 5.65
N VAL A 9 -8.35 -4.30 6.27
CA VAL A 9 -7.73 -5.42 5.56
C VAL A 9 -8.33 -6.72 6.10
N SER A 10 -8.97 -7.46 5.20
CA SER A 10 -9.58 -8.76 5.51
C SER A 10 -8.90 -9.86 4.72
N SER A 11 -8.70 -11.00 5.39
CA SER A 11 -8.25 -12.24 4.75
C SER A 11 -9.05 -13.41 5.28
N VAL A 12 -9.44 -14.35 4.42
CA VAL A 12 -10.02 -15.62 4.85
C VAL A 12 -8.94 -16.42 5.57
N ALA A 13 -9.20 -16.85 6.80
CA ALA A 13 -8.30 -17.72 7.53
C ALA A 13 -8.35 -19.10 6.88
N ASP A 14 -7.19 -19.60 6.47
CA ASP A 14 -7.07 -20.94 5.89
C ASP A 14 -7.42 -21.98 6.96
N SER A 15 -8.18 -22.98 6.54
CA SER A 15 -8.97 -23.87 7.40
C SER A 15 -8.08 -24.73 8.32
N ALA A 16 -7.84 -24.30 9.55
CA ALA A 16 -7.24 -25.15 10.58
C ALA A 16 -7.63 -24.78 12.03
N SER A 17 -8.67 -23.97 12.24
CA SER A 17 -9.24 -23.72 13.56
C SER A 17 -10.65 -24.30 13.65
N SER A 18 -10.77 -25.33 14.48
CA SER A 18 -12.00 -25.96 15.00
C SER A 18 -12.85 -26.81 14.04
N THR A 19 -12.71 -28.12 14.28
CA THR A 19 -13.66 -29.23 14.11
C THR A 19 -15.11 -28.85 14.50
N SER A 20 -15.84 -28.17 13.62
CA SER A 20 -17.31 -28.20 13.60
C SER A 20 -17.78 -27.63 12.27
N SER A 21 -18.25 -28.50 11.40
CA SER A 21 -18.61 -28.26 10.00
C SER A 21 -19.83 -27.34 9.77
N ASP A 22 -20.16 -26.45 10.71
CA ASP A 22 -21.44 -25.72 10.76
C ASP A 22 -21.32 -24.19 10.95
N LEU A 23 -20.10 -23.63 11.04
CA LEU A 23 -19.91 -22.20 11.35
C LEU A 23 -19.32 -21.33 10.23
N GLY A 24 -19.14 -21.85 9.02
CA GLY A 24 -18.68 -21.07 7.86
C GLY A 24 -17.20 -20.65 7.93
N ALA A 25 -16.76 -19.77 7.01
CA ALA A 25 -15.38 -19.33 6.90
C ALA A 25 -15.01 -18.29 7.98
N THR A 26 -13.87 -18.47 8.64
CA THR A 26 -13.30 -17.48 9.57
C THR A 26 -12.59 -16.38 8.80
N PHE A 27 -12.89 -15.11 9.07
CA PHE A 27 -12.21 -13.95 8.48
C PHE A 27 -11.29 -13.30 9.52
N ASN A 28 -10.06 -13.01 9.14
CA ASN A 28 -9.12 -12.21 9.94
C ASN A 28 -9.20 -10.76 9.45
N THR A 29 -9.91 -9.92 10.20
CA THR A 29 -10.11 -8.50 9.91
C THR A 29 -9.19 -7.63 10.77
N ARG A 30 -8.53 -6.65 10.16
CA ARG A 30 -7.84 -5.57 10.88
C ARG A 30 -8.43 -4.24 10.45
N THR A 31 -9.01 -3.51 11.40
CA THR A 31 -9.60 -2.19 11.20
C THR A 31 -8.72 -1.13 11.83
N VAL A 32 -8.47 -0.04 11.10
CA VAL A 32 -7.75 1.14 11.59
C VAL A 32 -8.61 2.37 11.37
N ASN A 33 -8.94 3.10 12.45
CA ASN A 33 -9.66 4.37 12.43
C ASN A 33 -8.79 5.44 13.08
N ASN A 34 -8.42 6.48 12.33
CA ASN A 34 -7.61 7.60 12.84
C ASN A 34 -7.96 8.93 12.14
N ALA A 35 -7.85 10.04 12.87
CA ALA A 35 -7.98 11.39 12.35
C ALA A 35 -6.64 12.12 12.47
N VAL A 36 -6.08 12.61 11.35
CA VAL A 36 -4.76 13.24 11.32
C VAL A 36 -4.82 14.63 10.69
N LEU A 37 -4.14 15.59 11.32
CA LEU A 37 -3.91 16.91 10.74
C LEU A 37 -2.55 16.92 10.02
N VAL A 38 -2.55 17.22 8.73
CA VAL A 38 -1.34 17.16 7.88
C VAL A 38 -1.19 18.38 6.99
N GLY A 39 0.06 18.78 6.75
CA GLY A 39 0.44 19.76 5.73
C GLY A 39 0.35 19.18 4.31
N SER A 40 0.14 20.04 3.32
CA SER A 40 0.13 19.61 1.91
C SER A 40 1.56 19.36 1.43
N GLY A 41 1.78 18.26 0.72
CA GLY A 41 3.05 17.90 0.08
C GLY A 41 4.04 17.16 0.98
N GLU A 42 3.78 17.08 2.28
CA GLU A 42 4.62 16.37 3.26
C GLU A 42 4.16 14.92 3.45
N THR A 43 5.12 14.01 3.61
CA THR A 43 4.83 12.62 3.97
C THR A 43 4.83 12.48 5.49
N VAL A 44 3.73 11.98 6.06
CA VAL A 44 3.59 11.80 7.51
C VAL A 44 3.25 10.35 7.85
N VAL A 45 3.77 9.89 8.98
CA VAL A 45 3.44 8.57 9.55
C VAL A 45 2.10 8.69 10.28
N VAL A 46 1.11 7.93 9.82
CA VAL A 46 -0.23 7.89 10.41
C VAL A 46 -0.32 6.85 11.51
N GLY A 47 0.49 5.80 11.41
CA GLY A 47 0.50 4.70 12.37
C GLY A 47 1.50 3.62 12.00
N GLY A 48 1.68 2.67 12.92
CA GLY A 48 2.51 1.50 12.73
C GLY A 48 2.19 0.42 13.75
N LEU A 49 2.54 -0.82 13.43
CA LEU A 49 2.43 -1.97 14.33
C LEU A 49 3.81 -2.64 14.42
N LEU A 50 4.32 -2.74 15.65
CA LEU A 50 5.48 -3.54 15.98
C LEU A 50 5.00 -4.76 16.77
N ASP A 51 5.18 -5.94 16.21
CA ASP A 51 4.77 -7.20 16.83
C ASP A 51 6.00 -8.12 16.95
N LYS A 52 6.22 -8.65 18.16
CA LYS A 52 7.32 -9.57 18.47
C LYS A 52 6.77 -10.75 19.26
N THR A 53 6.79 -11.93 18.63
CA THR A 53 6.40 -13.18 19.26
C THR A 53 7.65 -14.00 19.57
N VAL A 54 7.78 -14.47 20.81
CA VAL A 54 8.82 -15.43 21.22
C VAL A 54 8.12 -16.71 21.64
N THR A 55 8.47 -17.82 20.99
CA THR A 55 7.99 -19.16 21.31
C THR A 55 9.16 -19.99 21.77
N ASP A 56 9.15 -20.38 23.05
CA ASP A 56 10.15 -21.24 23.65
C ASP A 56 9.50 -22.60 23.92
N THR A 57 10.01 -23.65 23.27
CA THR A 57 9.59 -25.05 23.45
C THR A 57 10.76 -25.82 24.05
N ALA A 58 10.52 -26.55 25.14
CA ALA A 58 11.53 -27.36 25.80
C ALA A 58 10.99 -28.77 26.03
N ASP A 59 11.57 -29.74 25.32
CA ASP A 59 11.27 -31.16 25.48
C ASP A 59 12.42 -31.82 26.25
N LYS A 60 12.14 -32.51 27.36
CA LYS A 60 13.19 -33.17 28.15
C LYS A 60 12.76 -34.53 28.67
N VAL A 61 13.71 -35.45 28.80
CA VAL A 61 13.51 -36.73 29.49
C VAL A 61 13.42 -36.49 30.99
N PRO A 62 12.36 -36.96 31.69
CA PRO A 62 12.25 -36.85 33.15
C PRO A 62 13.46 -37.49 33.86
N LEU A 63 13.89 -36.92 35.00
CA LEU A 63 15.11 -37.26 35.76
C LEU A 63 16.44 -36.93 35.05
N LEU A 64 16.66 -37.38 33.82
CA LEU A 64 17.94 -37.23 33.13
C LEU A 64 18.17 -35.82 32.58
N GLY A 65 17.11 -35.14 32.16
CA GLY A 65 17.18 -33.79 31.60
C GLY A 65 17.58 -32.71 32.61
N ASP A 66 17.44 -32.98 33.91
CA ASP A 66 17.71 -32.01 35.00
C ASP A 66 19.12 -32.12 35.59
N ILE A 67 19.91 -33.12 35.16
CA ILE A 67 21.27 -33.28 35.65
C ILE A 67 22.17 -32.16 35.08
N PRO A 68 22.84 -31.35 35.91
CA PRO A 68 23.80 -30.36 35.45
C PRO A 68 24.90 -31.03 34.60
N VAL A 69 25.42 -30.31 33.60
CA VAL A 69 26.50 -30.77 32.68
C VAL A 69 26.07 -31.83 31.65
N ILE A 70 25.39 -32.91 32.04
CA ILE A 70 25.01 -34.01 31.12
C ILE A 70 23.56 -33.97 30.63
N GLY A 71 22.67 -33.25 31.33
CA GLY A 71 21.25 -33.15 30.97
C GLY A 71 21.00 -32.43 29.64
N ALA A 72 22.00 -31.73 29.10
CA ALA A 72 21.95 -31.12 27.76
C ALA A 72 21.80 -32.16 26.62
N LEU A 73 22.27 -33.39 26.81
CA LEU A 73 22.13 -34.48 25.83
C LEU A 73 20.73 -35.13 25.84
N PHE A 74 19.93 -34.86 26.89
CA PHE A 74 18.61 -35.45 27.13
C PHE A 74 17.48 -34.42 27.09
N ARG A 75 17.77 -33.22 26.58
CA ARG A 75 16.79 -32.16 26.31
C ARG A 75 16.92 -31.63 24.89
N SER A 76 15.83 -31.10 24.38
CA SER A 76 15.74 -30.38 23.11
C SER A 76 15.02 -29.07 23.38
N ASP A 77 15.76 -27.98 23.35
CA ASP A 77 15.23 -26.62 23.47
C ASP A 77 15.11 -26.01 22.06
N SER A 78 13.94 -25.48 21.72
CA SER A 78 13.68 -24.78 20.47
C SER A 78 13.14 -23.38 20.78
N LYS A 79 13.87 -22.36 20.33
CA LYS A 79 13.49 -20.96 20.45
C LYS A 79 13.18 -20.40 19.07
N LYS A 80 11.94 -19.95 18.87
CA LYS A 80 11.50 -19.27 17.65
C LYS A 80 11.14 -17.82 17.97
N VAL A 81 11.77 -16.89 17.26
CA VAL A 81 11.47 -15.45 17.37
C VAL A 81 10.87 -14.97 16.05
N SER A 82 9.64 -14.48 16.11
CA SER A 82 8.95 -13.84 14.99
C SER A 82 8.85 -12.34 15.25
N LYS A 83 9.23 -11.52 14.26
CA LYS A 83 9.12 -10.05 14.31
C LYS A 83 8.36 -9.57 13.08
N ARG A 84 7.37 -8.69 13.28
CA ARG A 84 6.57 -8.09 12.22
C ARG A 84 6.48 -6.58 12.45
N ASN A 85 6.87 -5.82 11.44
CA ASN A 85 6.83 -4.36 11.45
C ASN A 85 5.89 -3.89 10.33
N LEU A 86 4.95 -3.01 10.66
CA LEU A 86 4.07 -2.34 9.70
C LEU A 86 4.17 -0.83 9.94
N MET A 87 4.25 -0.06 8.87
CA MET A 87 4.25 1.40 8.89
C MET A 87 3.29 1.90 7.82
N LEU A 88 2.45 2.86 8.19
CA LEU A 88 1.51 3.51 7.28
C LEU A 88 1.92 4.97 7.08
N PHE A 89 2.15 5.33 5.82
CA PHE A 89 2.51 6.68 5.40
C PHE A 89 1.42 7.28 4.53
N ILE A 90 1.18 8.58 4.68
CA ILE A 90 0.31 9.35 3.79
C ILE A 90 1.03 10.60 3.31
N ARG A 91 0.69 11.05 2.11
CA ARG A 91 1.16 12.32 1.55
C ARG A 91 -0.01 13.00 0.82
N PRO A 92 -0.73 13.93 1.47
CA PRO A 92 -1.80 14.65 0.81
C PRO A 92 -1.24 15.74 -0.11
N THR A 93 -1.93 16.00 -1.22
CA THR A 93 -1.60 17.09 -2.15
C THR A 93 -2.87 17.90 -2.40
N ILE A 94 -2.82 19.21 -2.15
CA ILE A 94 -3.89 20.14 -2.52
C ILE A 94 -3.71 20.53 -3.98
N ILE A 95 -4.80 20.44 -4.76
CA ILE A 95 -4.86 20.88 -6.15
C ILE A 95 -5.86 22.04 -6.21
N ARG A 96 -5.39 23.23 -6.59
CA ARG A 96 -6.16 24.48 -6.56
C ARG A 96 -6.74 24.84 -7.91
N ASP A 97 -6.06 24.48 -8.99
CA ASP A 97 -6.46 24.82 -10.34
C ASP A 97 -6.24 23.67 -11.34
N ARG A 98 -6.67 23.89 -12.58
CA ARG A 98 -6.59 22.91 -13.66
C ARG A 98 -5.14 22.63 -14.09
N ASP A 99 -4.24 23.61 -13.95
CA ASP A 99 -2.84 23.46 -14.36
C ASP A 99 -2.07 22.60 -13.36
N GLU A 100 -2.29 22.80 -12.07
CA GLU A 100 -1.82 21.94 -10.98
C GLU A 100 -2.36 20.52 -11.13
N TYR A 101 -3.65 20.37 -11.48
CA TYR A 101 -4.26 19.05 -11.73
C TYR A 101 -3.59 18.32 -12.90
N ARG A 102 -3.31 19.04 -14.00
CA ARG A 102 -2.64 18.48 -15.18
C ARG A 102 -1.24 18.00 -14.85
N GLN A 103 -0.47 18.79 -14.09
CA GLN A 103 0.88 18.43 -13.68
C GLN A 103 0.90 17.22 -12.75
N ALA A 104 -0.01 17.17 -11.77
CA ALA A 104 -0.14 16.04 -10.87
C ALA A 104 -0.53 14.76 -11.63
N SER A 105 -1.49 14.86 -12.55
CA SER A 105 -2.02 13.72 -13.31
C SER A 105 -1.01 13.17 -14.32
N SER A 106 -0.33 14.06 -15.07
CA SER A 106 0.66 13.65 -16.07
C SER A 106 1.85 12.93 -15.43
N GLY A 107 2.34 13.45 -14.30
CA GLY A 107 3.44 12.82 -13.55
C GLY A 107 3.07 11.42 -13.03
N GLN A 108 1.88 11.26 -12.45
CA GLN A 108 1.41 9.96 -11.97
C GLN A 108 1.18 8.97 -13.11
N TYR A 109 0.65 9.43 -14.24
CA TYR A 109 0.44 8.60 -15.42
C TYR A 109 1.77 8.05 -15.98
N THR A 110 2.79 8.92 -16.10
CA THR A 110 4.13 8.49 -16.52
C THR A 110 4.73 7.49 -15.54
N ALA A 111 4.61 7.72 -14.23
CA ALA A 111 5.10 6.80 -13.22
C ALA A 111 4.44 5.41 -13.30
N PHE A 112 3.12 5.37 -13.50
CA PHE A 112 2.36 4.14 -13.69
C PHE A 112 2.80 3.38 -14.95
N ASN A 113 2.89 4.08 -16.08
CA ASN A 113 3.30 3.45 -17.34
C ASN A 113 4.72 2.90 -17.26
N ASN A 114 5.64 3.60 -16.59
CA ASN A 114 7.01 3.14 -16.35
C ASN A 114 7.04 1.85 -15.51
N ALA A 115 6.16 1.72 -14.50
CA ALA A 115 6.09 0.52 -13.69
C ALA A 115 5.50 -0.67 -14.48
N GLN A 116 4.45 -0.44 -15.27
CA GLN A 116 3.79 -1.46 -16.08
C GLN A 116 4.71 -1.99 -17.20
N THR A 117 5.38 -1.10 -17.92
CA THR A 117 6.28 -1.46 -19.03
C THR A 117 7.52 -2.21 -18.54
N LYS A 118 8.01 -1.91 -17.32
CA LYS A 118 9.13 -2.61 -16.71
C LYS A 118 8.82 -4.07 -16.34
N GLN A 119 7.57 -4.38 -16.01
CA GLN A 119 7.15 -5.75 -15.71
C GLN A 119 6.70 -6.53 -16.94
N ARG A 120 6.08 -5.87 -17.93
CA ARG A 120 5.40 -6.57 -19.02
C ARG A 120 6.19 -6.68 -20.33
N GLY A 121 7.34 -6.01 -20.46
CA GLY A 121 8.22 -6.16 -21.61
C GLY A 121 7.54 -5.83 -22.95
N LYS A 122 7.61 -4.55 -23.34
CA LYS A 122 7.24 -3.97 -24.64
C LYS A 122 5.75 -3.94 -25.04
N GLU A 123 5.38 -2.74 -25.51
CA GLU A 123 4.30 -2.39 -26.44
C GLU A 123 2.86 -2.70 -26.00
N SER A 124 2.31 -1.83 -25.13
CA SER A 124 0.88 -1.73 -24.89
C SER A 124 0.30 -0.53 -25.63
N SER A 125 -0.32 -0.76 -26.79
CA SER A 125 -0.99 0.25 -27.62
C SER A 125 -2.02 1.09 -26.86
N GLU A 126 -2.63 0.55 -25.80
CA GLU A 126 -3.59 1.28 -24.95
C GLU A 126 -2.94 2.37 -24.07
N ALA A 127 -1.68 2.19 -23.67
CA ALA A 127 -0.93 3.20 -22.92
C ALA A 127 -0.51 4.38 -23.83
N SER A 128 -0.34 4.13 -25.13
CA SER A 128 -0.13 5.20 -26.10
C SER A 128 -1.40 6.02 -26.33
N LEU A 129 -2.56 5.35 -26.46
CA LEU A 129 -3.86 6.02 -26.65
C LEU A 129 -4.26 6.89 -25.45
N SER A 130 -4.00 6.41 -24.23
CA SER A 130 -4.31 7.17 -23.01
C SER A 130 -3.34 8.35 -22.79
N ASN A 131 -2.10 8.25 -23.26
CA ASN A 131 -1.14 9.36 -23.25
C ASN A 131 -1.55 10.49 -24.21
N ASP A 132 -2.09 10.14 -25.38
CA ASP A 132 -2.61 11.11 -26.36
C ASP A 132 -3.82 11.88 -25.81
N LEU A 133 -4.70 11.24 -25.05
CA LEU A 133 -5.86 11.91 -24.41
C LEU A 133 -5.45 12.96 -23.37
N LEU A 134 -4.33 12.75 -22.66
CA LEU A 134 -3.78 13.77 -21.74
C LEU A 134 -3.13 14.95 -22.49
N HIS A 135 -2.78 14.77 -23.76
CA HIS A 135 -2.20 15.79 -24.63
C HIS A 135 -3.24 16.69 -25.31
N ILE A 136 -4.52 16.31 -25.37
CA ILE A 136 -5.52 17.04 -26.15
C ILE A 136 -6.26 18.07 -25.28
N TYR A 137 -5.69 19.27 -25.19
CA TYR A 137 -6.45 20.52 -25.30
C TYR A 137 -5.59 21.55 -26.06
N PRO A 138 -5.95 21.91 -27.30
CA PRO A 138 -5.33 23.04 -27.97
C PRO A 138 -5.69 24.32 -27.21
N GLN A 139 -4.70 25.19 -27.06
CA GLN A 139 -4.92 26.56 -26.62
C GLN A 139 -5.97 27.19 -27.54
N GLN A 140 -7.09 27.65 -26.99
CA GLN A 140 -7.94 28.60 -27.72
C GLN A 140 -7.17 29.91 -27.78
N GLU A 141 -6.33 30.05 -28.81
CA GLU A 141 -5.89 31.37 -29.24
C GLU A 141 -7.14 32.18 -29.57
N THR A 142 -7.23 33.29 -28.84
CA THR A 142 -8.26 34.31 -28.88
C THR A 142 -8.69 34.63 -30.31
N GLN A 143 -10.00 34.62 -30.53
CA GLN A 143 -10.64 35.08 -31.76
C GLN A 143 -10.12 36.45 -32.19
N ALA A 144 -9.63 36.55 -33.43
CA ALA A 144 -9.52 37.81 -34.14
C ALA A 144 -10.35 37.73 -35.43
N PHE A 145 -11.53 38.34 -35.41
CA PHE A 145 -12.34 38.71 -36.59
C PHE A 145 -12.15 40.23 -36.87
N PRO A 146 -12.38 40.74 -38.09
CA PRO A 146 -11.39 41.03 -39.10
C PRO A 146 -11.27 42.54 -39.40
N PRO A 147 -10.17 43.05 -39.99
CA PRO A 147 -10.19 44.37 -40.62
C PRO A 147 -10.76 44.21 -42.04
N GLY A 148 -11.87 44.90 -42.31
CA GLY A 148 -12.58 44.86 -43.58
C GLY A 148 -11.69 45.16 -44.79
N GLN A 149 -11.76 44.29 -45.79
CA GLN A 149 -11.27 44.58 -47.13
C GLN A 149 -12.44 45.04 -47.99
N ARG A 150 -12.55 46.36 -48.14
CA ARG A 150 -13.15 46.97 -49.33
C ARG A 150 -12.27 46.63 -50.53
N ARG A 151 -12.83 46.02 -51.58
CA ARG A 151 -12.44 46.33 -52.97
C ARG A 151 -13.58 46.06 -53.96
N HIS A 152 -13.82 47.12 -54.74
CA HIS A 152 -14.37 47.24 -56.09
C HIS A 152 -15.82 46.83 -56.35
#